data_AF-A0A5P8JU14-F1
#
_entry.id   AF-A0A5P8JU14-F1
#
_cell.length_a   1.000
_cell.length_b   1.000
_cell.length_c   1.000
_cell.angle_alpha   90.00
_cell.angle_beta   90.00
_cell.angle_gamma   90.00
#
_symmetry.space_group_name_H-M   'P 1'
#
loop_
_entity.id
_entity.type
_entity.pdbx_description
1 polymer ?
#
loop_
_entity_poly.entity_id
_entity_poly.type
_entity_poly.pdbx_seq_one_letter_code
_entity_poly.pdbx_strand_id
1 'polypeptide(L)' 'MNEVTTKDYTAIKKELKEHRRVCHLTKLEFQAILSAYAANDWQAVYSTRLYKNYGGEYCLLLELIARRTTATPA' A
#
# COMPACT_ATOMS: atom_id res chain seq x y z
N MET A 1 6.86 -14.89 -7.47
CA MET A 1 6.24 -13.80 -6.68
C MET A 1 6.35 -12.54 -7.50
N ASN A 2 5.24 -11.89 -7.82
CA ASN A 2 5.30 -10.57 -8.43
C ASN A 2 5.66 -9.55 -7.35
N GLU A 3 6.69 -8.75 -7.58
CA GLU A 3 7.16 -7.75 -6.63
C GLU A 3 6.45 -6.43 -6.92
N VAL A 4 5.68 -5.91 -5.95
CA VAL A 4 5.15 -4.55 -6.00
C VAL A 4 6.28 -3.60 -5.63
N THR A 5 6.60 -2.66 -6.51
CA THR A 5 7.70 -1.71 -6.32
C THR A 5 7.17 -0.28 -6.19
N THR A 6 8.07 0.65 -5.88
CA THR A 6 7.75 2.09 -5.87
C THR A 6 7.24 2.61 -7.23
N LYS A 7 7.49 1.89 -8.33
CA LYS A 7 6.98 2.22 -9.67
C LYS A 7 5.45 2.05 -9.77
N ASP A 8 4.88 1.14 -8.99
CA ASP A 8 3.44 0.85 -8.97
C ASP A 8 2.63 1.89 -8.19
N TYR A 9 3.30 2.83 -7.53
CA TYR A 9 2.67 3.87 -6.71
C TYR A 9 1.55 4.61 -7.44
N THR A 10 1.77 5.03 -8.69
CA THR A 10 0.78 5.82 -9.43
C THR A 10 -0.45 4.98 -9.75
N ALA A 11 -0.28 3.70 -10.12
CA ALA A 11 -1.38 2.79 -10.42
C ALA A 11 -2.19 2.47 -9.16
N ILE A 12 -1.52 2.11 -8.07
CA ILE A 12 -2.16 1.84 -6.76
C ILE A 12 -2.88 3.07 -6.23
N LYS A 13 -2.26 4.26 -6.34
CA LYS A 13 -2.89 5.52 -5.93
C LYS A 13 -4.13 5.84 -6.75
N LYS A 14 -4.13 5.53 -8.05
CA LYS A 14 -5.30 5.69 -8.92
C LYS A 14 -6.43 4.78 -8.47
N GLU A 15 -6.16 3.50 -8.25
CA GLU A 15 -7.17 2.54 -7.78
C GLU A 15 -7.70 2.90 -6.38
N LEU A 16 -6.83 3.32 -5.46
CA LEU A 16 -7.28 3.84 -4.17
C LEU A 16 -8.26 5.01 -4.32
N LYS A 17 -8.03 5.91 -5.28
CA LYS A 17 -8.94 7.02 -5.58
C LYS A 17 -10.27 6.58 -6.21
N GLU A 18 -10.26 5.49 -6.97
CA GLU A 18 -11.49 4.91 -7.54
C GLU A 18 -12.36 4.28 -6.43
N HIS A 19 -11.73 3.63 -5.45
CA HIS A 19 -12.42 3.06 -4.29
C HIS A 19 -12.78 4.11 -3.21
N ARG A 20 -12.03 5.21 -3.10
CA ARG A 20 -12.19 6.27 -2.11
C ARG A 20 -12.03 7.62 -2.79
N ARG A 21 -13.05 8.51 -2.73
CA ARG A 21 -12.98 9.87 -3.32
C ARG A 21 -11.74 10.68 -2.90
N VAL A 22 -11.18 10.41 -1.72
CA VAL A 22 -9.96 11.06 -1.20
C VAL A 22 -8.92 9.99 -0.91
N CYS A 23 -7.67 10.24 -1.32
CA CYS A 23 -6.53 9.38 -1.07
C CYS A 23 -5.47 10.17 -0.31
N HIS A 24 -5.20 9.74 0.92
CA HIS A 24 -4.22 10.31 1.85
C HIS A 24 -2.84 9.68 1.71
N LEU A 25 -2.72 8.57 0.97
CA LEU A 25 -1.46 7.89 0.69
C LEU A 25 -0.42 8.83 0.09
N THR A 26 0.73 8.89 0.76
CA THR A 26 1.94 9.54 0.27
C THR A 26 2.96 8.52 -0.25
N LYS A 27 3.92 8.98 -1.06
CA LYS A 27 5.00 8.12 -1.58
C LYS A 27 5.87 7.54 -0.45
N LEU A 28 6.16 8.33 0.57
CA LEU A 28 6.98 7.91 1.70
C LEU A 28 6.29 6.80 2.49
N GLU A 29 5.00 6.95 2.77
CA GLU A 29 4.21 5.91 3.46
C GLU A 29 4.09 4.65 2.60
N PHE A 30 3.90 4.80 1.28
CA PHE A 30 3.90 3.67 0.36
C PHE A 30 5.22 2.90 0.39
N GLN A 31 6.35 3.61 0.31
CA GLN A 31 7.67 3.00 0.40
C GLN A 31 7.90 2.31 1.75
N ALA A 32 7.51 2.94 2.87
CA ALA A 32 7.61 2.34 4.19
C ALA A 32 6.81 1.03 4.28
N ILE A 33 5.61 0.99 3.70
CA ILE A 33 4.75 -0.20 3.66
C ILE A 33 5.36 -1.31 2.80
N LEU A 34 5.93 -0.98 1.63
CA LEU A 34 6.61 -1.98 0.80
C LEU A 34 7.84 -2.57 1.50
N SER A 35 8.67 -1.72 2.11
CA SER A 35 9.82 -2.17 2.89
C SER A 35 9.39 -3.06 4.06
N ALA A 36 8.32 -2.68 4.76
CA ALA A 36 7.75 -3.48 5.85
C ALA A 36 7.22 -4.83 5.37
N TYR A 37 6.56 -4.85 4.22
CA TYR A 37 6.02 -6.08 3.62
C TYR A 37 7.15 -7.05 3.21
N ALA A 38 8.25 -6.53 2.67
CA ALA A 38 9.42 -7.34 2.27
C ALA A 38 10.24 -7.83 3.46
N ALA A 39 10.44 -7.00 4.49
CA ALA A 39 11.24 -7.33 5.67
C ALA A 39 10.43 -8.02 6.79
N ASN A 40 9.11 -8.08 6.65
CA ASN A 40 8.18 -8.46 7.71
C ASN A 40 8.34 -7.64 9.01
N ASP A 41 8.75 -6.37 8.88
CA ASP A 41 8.96 -5.41 9.98
C ASP A 41 8.06 -4.18 9.79
N TRP A 42 7.02 -4.10 10.63
CA TRP A 42 5.98 -3.08 10.54
C TRP A 42 6.20 -1.88 11.46
N GLN A 43 7.30 -1.84 12.22
CA GLN A 43 7.51 -0.82 13.25
C GLN A 43 7.48 0.61 12.67
N ALA A 44 8.11 0.80 11.52
CA ALA A 44 8.12 2.09 10.81
C ALA A 44 6.70 2.52 10.37
N VAL A 45 5.86 1.57 9.95
CA VAL A 45 4.50 1.83 9.44
C VAL A 45 3.59 2.32 10.56
N TYR A 46 3.74 1.82 11.80
CA TYR A 46 2.91 2.24 12.93
C TYR A 46 3.03 3.73 13.27
N SER A 47 4.15 4.35 12.90
CA SER A 47 4.37 5.78 13.08
C SER A 47 3.65 6.64 12.02
N THR A 48 3.27 6.06 10.88
CA THR A 48 2.74 6.77 9.71
C THR A 48 1.36 7.37 9.96
N ARG A 49 1.06 8.45 9.24
CA ARG A 49 -0.25 9.10 9.32
C ARG A 49 -1.33 8.20 8.73
N LEU A 50 -1.02 7.49 7.63
CA LEU A 50 -1.93 6.56 6.99
C LEU A 50 -2.41 5.47 7.95
N TYR A 51 -1.49 4.86 8.70
CA TYR A 51 -1.84 3.85 9.71
C TYR A 51 -2.67 4.44 10.85
N LYS A 52 -2.22 5.56 11.44
CA LYS A 52 -2.85 6.14 12.64
C LYS A 52 -4.22 6.74 12.39
N ASN A 53 -4.40 7.43 11.26
CA ASN A 53 -5.57 8.28 11.03
C ASN A 53 -6.48 7.78 9.90
N TYR A 54 -5.98 6.88 9.06
CA TYR A 54 -6.67 6.45 7.84
C TYR A 54 -6.64 4.92 7.69
N GLY A 55 -6.94 4.19 8.78
CA GLY A 55 -6.89 2.72 8.82
C GLY A 55 -7.67 2.03 7.70
N GLY A 56 -8.83 2.57 7.31
CA GLY A 56 -9.62 2.02 6.20
C GLY A 56 -8.99 2.22 4.81
N GLU A 57 -8.12 3.22 4.62
CA GLU A 57 -7.31 3.40 3.41
C GLU A 57 -6.06 2.52 3.47
N TYR A 58 -5.45 2.39 4.65
CA TYR A 58 -4.33 1.49 4.91
C TYR A 58 -4.68 0.02 4.63
N CYS A 59 -5.80 -0.50 5.14
CA CYS A 59 -6.22 -1.87 4.89
C CYS A 59 -6.46 -2.12 3.40
N LEU A 60 -7.13 -1.19 2.71
CA LEU A 60 -7.36 -1.29 1.27
C LEU A 60 -6.04 -1.30 0.48
N LEU A 61 -5.07 -0.47 0.89
CA LEU A 61 -3.74 -0.49 0.30
C LEU A 61 -3.06 -1.85 0.46
N LEU A 62 -3.13 -2.46 1.65
CA LEU A 62 -2.59 -3.80 1.87
C LEU A 62 -3.27 -4.85 1.00
N GLU A 63 -4.59 -4.80 0.85
CA GLU A 63 -5.31 -5.70 -0.06
C GLU A 63 -4.86 -5.51 -1.52
N LEU A 64 -4.70 -4.27 -1.97
CA LEU A 64 -4.25 -3.95 -3.32
C LEU A 64 -2.82 -4.44 -3.58
N ILE A 65 -1.93 -4.32 -2.60
CA ILE A 65 -0.57 -4.87 -2.67
C ILE A 65 -0.64 -6.40 -2.70
N ALA A 66 -1.34 -7.02 -1.75
CA ALA A 66 -1.47 -8.47 -1.66
C ALA A 66 -2.03 -9.07 -2.96
N ARG A 67 -3.11 -8.49 -3.51
CA ARG A 67 -3.70 -8.92 -4.79
C ARG A 67 -2.69 -8.89 -5.92
N ARG A 68 -1.81 -7.89 -6.01
CA ARG A 68 -0.79 -7.82 -7.06
C ARG A 68 0.36 -8.82 -6.84
N THR A 69 0.69 -9.09 -5.58
CA THR A 69 1.69 -10.08 -5.20
C THR A 69 1.18 -11.51 -5.43
N THR A 70 -0.12 -11.77 -5.23
CA THR A 70 -0.76 -13.09 -5.39
C THR A 70 -1.42 -13.31 -6.75
N ALA A 71 -1.74 -12.25 -7.52
CA ALA A 71 -2.30 -12.37 -8.87
C ALA A 71 -1.23 -12.92 -9.82
N THR A 72 -1.23 -14.25 -9.91
CA THR A 72 -0.81 -14.98 -11.11
C THR A 72 -2.04 -15.03 -12.02
N PRO A 73 -1.95 -14.73 -13.32
CA PRO A 73 -3.00 -15.10 -14.26
C PRO A 73 -3.09 -16.63 -14.29
N ALA A 74 -4.30 -17.17 -14.17
CA ALA A 74 -4.55 -18.55 -14.57
C ALA A 74 -4.37 -18.71 -16.08
#